data_AF-A0A818HIZ4-F1
#
_entry.id   AF-A0A818HIZ4-F1
#
_cell.length_a   1.000
_cell.length_b   1.000
_cell.length_c   1.000
_cell.angle_alpha   90.00
_cell.angle_beta   90.00
_cell.angle_gamma   90.00
#
_symmetry.space_group_name_H-M   'P 1'
#
loop_
_entity.id
_entity.type
_entity.pdbx_description
1 polymer ?
#
loop_
_entity_poly.entity_id
_entity_poly.type
_entity_poly.pdbx_seq_one_letter_code
_entity_poly.pdbx_strand_id
1 'polypeptide(L)'
;MEITGFTNGNAAKYVEQFFDQADNTLKDTSSQGRKLVKFLKYHPYIWSIAHIPVILDLICSLWDDAQWSTIETITVTTLYDQIIEQLCRRYLTKRNINHQNMTKTIVYTQCRNVLAI
;
A
#
# COMPACT_ATOMS: atom_id res chain seq x y z
N MET A 1 0.08 -16.46 -25.15
CA MET A 1 1.02 -15.88 -24.18
C MET A 1 0.22 -15.57 -22.93
N GLU A 2 0.66 -16.06 -21.77
CA GLU A 2 -0.04 -15.90 -20.48
C GLU A 2 0.72 -14.92 -19.60
N ILE A 3 0.02 -14.06 -18.86
CA ILE A 3 0.61 -13.09 -17.93
C ILE A 3 0.59 -13.72 -16.53
N THR A 4 1.76 -14.17 -16.06
CA THR A 4 1.89 -14.93 -14.80
C THR A 4 2.33 -14.08 -13.60
N GLY A 5 2.37 -12.75 -13.74
CA GLY A 5 2.80 -11.82 -12.69
C GLY A 5 4.32 -11.69 -12.54
N PHE A 6 4.76 -11.11 -11.43
CA PHE A 6 6.17 -10.89 -11.11
C PHE A 6 6.84 -12.11 -10.49
N THR A 7 8.12 -12.29 -10.84
CA THR A 7 9.03 -13.15 -10.09
C THR A 7 9.48 -12.43 -8.81
N ASN A 8 10.06 -13.17 -7.85
CA ASN A 8 10.67 -12.58 -6.64
C ASN A 8 11.63 -11.42 -6.96
N GLY A 9 12.48 -11.59 -7.99
CA GLY A 9 13.45 -10.60 -8.41
C GLY A 9 12.78 -9.37 -9.06
N ASN A 10 11.77 -9.59 -9.90
CA ASN A 10 11.02 -8.51 -10.53
C ASN A 10 10.22 -7.69 -9.52
N ALA A 11 9.58 -8.34 -8.54
CA ALA A 11 8.83 -7.68 -7.49
C ALA A 11 9.76 -6.82 -6.61
N ALA A 12 10.89 -7.35 -6.17
CA ALA A 12 11.86 -6.58 -5.38
C ALA A 12 12.41 -5.38 -6.16
N LYS A 13 12.78 -5.59 -7.43
CA LYS A 13 13.26 -4.53 -8.32
C LYS A 13 12.20 -3.46 -8.58
N TYR A 14 10.93 -3.86 -8.73
CA TYR A 14 9.83 -2.94 -8.88
C TYR A 14 9.69 -2.04 -7.66
N VAL A 15 9.76 -2.60 -6.44
CA VAL A 15 9.72 -1.80 -5.20
C VAL A 15 10.83 -0.77 -5.18
N GLU A 16 12.07 -1.18 -5.44
CA GLU A 16 13.22 -0.27 -5.48
C GLU A 16 13.00 0.86 -6.49
N GLN A 17 12.60 0.52 -7.73
CA GLN A 17 12.31 1.49 -8.77
C GLN A 17 11.17 2.45 -8.42
N PHE A 18 10.12 1.96 -7.77
CA PHE A 18 8.98 2.78 -7.35
C PHE A 18 9.44 3.90 -6.41
N PHE A 19 10.22 3.57 -5.37
CA PHE A 19 10.68 4.55 -4.39
C PHE A 19 11.83 5.42 -4.91
N ASP A 20 12.63 4.94 -5.84
CA ASP A 20 13.68 5.73 -6.50
C ASP A 20 13.09 6.75 -7.50
N GLN A 21 11.99 6.41 -8.18
CA GLN A 21 11.30 7.31 -9.12
C GLN A 21 10.37 8.32 -8.44
N ALA A 22 9.87 7.99 -7.24
CA ALA A 22 8.92 8.82 -6.53
C ALA A 22 9.50 10.15 -6.02
N ASP A 23 10.84 10.30 -5.89
CA ASP A 23 11.40 11.60 -5.51
C ASP A 23 12.89 11.80 -5.87
N ASN A 24 13.19 12.86 -6.65
CA ASN A 24 14.55 13.39 -6.84
C ASN A 24 15.01 14.24 -5.64
N THR A 25 14.19 14.36 -4.58
CA THR A 25 14.41 15.27 -3.47
C THR A 25 14.85 14.51 -2.22
N LEU A 26 16.16 14.28 -2.13
CA LEU A 26 17.00 14.14 -0.93
C LEU A 26 16.45 13.36 0.30
N LYS A 27 17.12 12.22 0.52
CA LYS A 27 17.36 11.48 1.76
C LYS A 27 16.18 10.64 2.29
N ASP A 28 16.44 9.32 2.25
CA ASP A 28 15.77 8.22 2.96
C ASP A 28 14.69 7.39 2.21
N THR A 29 14.34 7.69 0.95
CA THR A 29 13.42 6.86 0.12
C THR A 29 14.00 5.49 -0.26
N SER A 30 15.30 5.41 -0.54
CA SER A 30 15.99 4.13 -0.77
C SER A 30 15.95 3.22 0.48
N SER A 31 15.79 3.79 1.69
CA SER A 31 15.60 3.00 2.91
C SER A 31 14.17 2.47 3.03
N GLN A 32 13.16 3.21 2.58
CA GLN A 32 11.75 2.78 2.54
C GLN A 32 11.55 1.56 1.64
N GLY A 33 12.06 1.58 0.40
CA GLY A 33 11.96 0.43 -0.51
C GLY A 33 12.59 -0.84 0.08
N ARG A 34 13.79 -0.71 0.68
CA ARG A 34 14.46 -1.84 1.36
C ARG A 34 13.67 -2.35 2.56
N LYS A 35 13.09 -1.45 3.38
CA LYS A 35 12.25 -1.83 4.53
C LYS A 35 11.00 -2.58 4.07
N LEU A 36 10.31 -2.09 3.03
CA LEU A 36 9.15 -2.76 2.46
C LEU A 36 9.53 -4.15 1.93
N VAL A 37 10.61 -4.29 1.16
CA VAL A 37 11.07 -5.60 0.67
C VAL A 37 11.36 -6.56 1.82
N LYS A 38 12.00 -6.08 2.90
CA LYS A 38 12.27 -6.88 4.09
C LYS A 38 10.97 -7.32 4.79
N PHE A 39 10.02 -6.40 4.93
CA PHE A 39 8.70 -6.67 5.50
C PHE A 39 7.94 -7.72 4.67
N LEU A 40 7.88 -7.56 3.35
CA LEU A 40 7.22 -8.51 2.46
C LEU A 40 7.83 -9.90 2.60
N LYS A 41 9.16 -10.02 2.56
CA LYS A 41 9.84 -11.32 2.74
C LYS A 41 9.62 -11.95 4.12
N TYR A 42 9.41 -11.14 5.16
CA TYR A 42 9.08 -11.62 6.50
C TYR A 42 7.64 -12.15 6.61
N HIS A 43 6.74 -11.73 5.70
CA HIS A 43 5.34 -12.18 5.63
C HIS A 43 5.07 -12.94 4.32
N PRO A 44 5.37 -14.26 4.25
CA PRO A 44 5.33 -15.05 3.01
C PRO A 44 3.99 -15.00 2.27
N TYR A 45 2.90 -14.89 3.01
CA TYR A 45 1.56 -14.83 2.43
C TYR A 45 1.32 -13.51 1.67
N ILE A 46 1.74 -12.37 2.24
CA ILE A 46 1.69 -11.08 1.53
C ILE A 46 2.65 -11.12 0.34
N TRP A 47 3.85 -11.67 0.53
CA TRP A 47 4.85 -11.77 -0.53
C TRP A 47 4.34 -12.53 -1.75
N SER A 48 3.65 -13.65 -1.53
CA SER A 48 3.04 -14.43 -2.60
C SER A 48 2.06 -13.62 -3.46
N ILE A 49 1.42 -12.61 -2.89
CA ILE A 49 0.34 -11.84 -3.53
C ILE A 49 0.89 -10.54 -4.09
N ALA A 50 1.95 -10.01 -3.49
CA ALA A 50 2.78 -8.95 -4.03
C ALA A 50 3.45 -9.34 -5.36
N HIS A 51 3.38 -10.59 -5.80
CA HIS A 51 3.72 -10.99 -7.16
C HIS A 51 2.68 -10.55 -8.20
N ILE A 52 1.47 -10.14 -7.79
CA ILE A 52 0.48 -9.52 -8.66
C ILE A 52 0.83 -8.03 -8.78
N PRO A 53 1.19 -7.51 -9.98
CA PRO A 53 1.73 -6.15 -10.12
C PRO A 53 0.84 -5.04 -9.53
N VAL A 54 -0.48 -5.13 -9.72
CA VAL A 54 -1.45 -4.16 -9.16
C VAL A 54 -1.45 -4.17 -7.64
N ILE A 55 -1.31 -5.34 -7.01
CA ILE A 55 -1.26 -5.42 -5.55
C ILE A 55 0.03 -4.82 -5.04
N LEU A 56 1.15 -5.09 -5.70
CA LEU A 56 2.44 -4.51 -5.34
C LEU A 56 2.43 -2.98 -5.48
N ASP A 57 1.90 -2.46 -6.58
CA ASP A 57 1.75 -1.02 -6.81
C ASP A 57 0.93 -0.35 -5.70
N LEU A 58 -0.18 -0.97 -5.29
CA LEU A 58 -1.00 -0.49 -4.18
C LEU A 58 -0.25 -0.53 -2.85
N ILE A 59 0.47 -1.61 -2.54
CA ILE A 59 1.29 -1.71 -1.33
C ILE A 59 2.36 -0.62 -1.31
N CYS A 60 3.11 -0.47 -2.41
CA CYS A 60 4.13 0.57 -2.57
C CYS A 60 3.54 1.97 -2.39
N SER A 61 2.42 2.24 -3.06
CA SER A 61 1.71 3.50 -3.00
C SER A 61 1.22 3.83 -1.60
N LEU A 62 0.83 2.84 -0.80
CA LEU A 62 0.23 2.99 0.53
C LEU A 62 1.21 2.72 1.68
N TRP A 63 2.47 2.45 1.36
CA TRP A 63 3.48 2.12 2.36
C TRP A 63 3.74 3.32 3.27
N ASP A 64 3.62 3.07 4.57
CA ASP A 64 3.94 4.01 5.65
C ASP A 64 4.46 3.21 6.85
N ASP A 65 5.79 3.22 7.06
CA ASP A 65 6.48 2.45 8.10
C ASP A 65 5.76 2.49 9.47
N ALA A 66 5.13 3.62 9.83
CA ALA A 66 4.46 3.79 11.11
C ALA A 66 3.15 2.99 11.25
N GLN A 67 2.41 2.79 10.16
CA GLN A 67 1.10 2.11 10.19
C GLN A 67 1.21 0.58 10.08
N TRP A 68 2.22 0.08 9.36
CA TRP A 68 2.37 -1.36 9.09
C TRP A 68 3.17 -2.10 10.18
N SER A 69 3.98 -1.40 10.96
CA SER A 69 4.81 -1.97 12.04
C SER A 69 4.01 -2.48 13.26
N THR A 70 2.74 -2.12 13.38
CA THR A 70 1.87 -2.52 14.50
C THR A 70 1.09 -3.82 14.26
N ILE A 71 1.24 -4.45 13.09
CA ILE A 71 0.43 -5.59 12.68
C ILE A 71 1.24 -6.88 12.79
N GLU A 72 1.12 -7.56 13.94
CA GLU A 72 1.85 -8.81 14.20
C GLU A 72 1.42 -9.98 13.28
N THR A 73 0.16 -9.98 12.84
CA THR A 73 -0.38 -10.99 11.93
C THR A 73 -1.23 -10.35 10.83
N ILE A 74 -0.70 -10.34 9.60
CA ILE A 74 -1.42 -9.82 8.44
C ILE A 74 -2.02 -10.97 7.65
N THR A 75 -3.35 -10.95 7.54
CA THR A 75 -4.06 -11.75 6.56
C THR A 75 -4.28 -10.94 5.28
N VAL A 76 -4.64 -11.60 4.19
CA VAL A 76 -5.03 -10.94 2.93
C VAL A 76 -6.23 -10.05 3.11
N THR A 77 -7.20 -10.48 3.91
CA THR A 77 -8.36 -9.67 4.23
C THR A 77 -7.92 -8.40 4.95
N THR A 78 -7.01 -8.50 5.92
CA THR A 78 -6.45 -7.34 6.63
C THR A 78 -5.71 -6.41 5.68
N LEU A 79 -4.92 -6.96 4.75
CA LEU A 79 -4.22 -6.20 3.72
C LEU A 79 -5.20 -5.42 2.83
N TYR A 80 -6.21 -6.09 2.28
CA TYR A 80 -7.23 -5.42 1.45
C TYR A 80 -8.03 -4.39 2.24
N ASP A 81 -8.39 -4.68 3.48
CA ASP A 81 -9.08 -3.75 4.37
C ASP A 81 -8.28 -2.45 4.55
N GLN A 82 -6.97 -2.56 4.76
CA GLN A 82 -6.08 -1.42 4.88
C GLN A 82 -5.92 -0.67 3.55
N ILE A 83 -5.77 -1.40 2.45
CA ILE A 83 -5.73 -0.79 1.10
C ILE A 83 -6.99 0.05 0.86
N ILE A 84 -8.17 -0.52 1.13
CA ILE A 84 -9.46 0.16 0.95
C ILE A 84 -9.58 1.38 1.87
N GLU A 85 -9.18 1.27 3.13
CA GLU A 85 -9.19 2.41 4.06
C GLU A 85 -8.33 3.55 3.57
N GLN A 86 -7.09 3.29 3.18
CA GLN A 86 -6.18 4.33 2.71
C GLN A 86 -6.64 4.96 1.39
N LEU A 87 -7.19 4.15 0.46
CA LEU A 87 -7.78 4.67 -0.77
C LEU A 87 -8.94 5.63 -0.48
N CYS A 88 -9.82 5.27 0.45
CA CYS A 88 -10.91 6.14 0.87
C CYS A 88 -10.41 7.43 1.53
N ARG A 89 -9.42 7.35 2.44
CA ARG A 89 -8.81 8.53 3.06
C ARG A 89 -8.22 9.46 1.99
N ARG A 90 -7.45 8.92 1.04
CA ARG A 90 -6.90 9.69 -0.10
C ARG A 90 -7.98 10.34 -0.95
N TYR A 91 -9.07 9.63 -1.23
CA TYR A 91 -10.20 10.17 -1.98
C TYR A 91 -10.86 11.34 -1.25
N LEU A 92 -11.08 11.22 0.06
CA LEU A 92 -11.61 12.29 0.89
C LEU A 92 -10.66 13.50 0.94
N THR A 93 -9.34 13.29 1.04
CA THR A 93 -8.33 14.36 0.93
C THR A 93 -8.47 15.12 -0.38
N LYS A 94 -8.55 14.41 -1.52
CA LYS A 94 -8.70 15.03 -2.85
C LYS A 94 -9.98 15.85 -2.98
N ARG A 95 -11.00 15.56 -2.17
CA ARG A 95 -12.28 16.29 -2.11
C ARG A 95 -12.28 17.39 -1.03
N ASN A 96 -11.15 17.66 -0.38
CA ASN A 96 -11.01 18.60 0.73
C ASN A 96 -11.91 18.26 1.94
N ILE A 97 -12.19 16.98 2.15
CA ILE A 97 -12.98 16.51 3.30
C ILE A 97 -12.02 16.09 4.41
N ASN A 98 -12.11 16.76 5.57
CA ASN A 98 -11.29 16.43 6.74
C ASN A 98 -11.71 15.06 7.31
N HIS A 99 -10.74 14.16 7.48
CA HIS A 99 -10.94 12.78 7.93
C HIS A 99 -9.85 12.29 8.90
N GLN A 100 -8.95 13.17 9.35
CA GLN A 100 -7.77 12.78 10.14
C GLN A 100 -8.15 12.09 11.46
N ASN A 101 -9.26 12.50 12.08
CA ASN A 101 -9.75 11.94 13.35
C ASN A 101 -10.95 11.00 13.18
N MET A 102 -11.25 10.57 11.95
CA MET A 102 -12.36 9.67 11.68
C MET A 102 -11.97 8.21 11.92
N THR A 103 -12.86 7.47 12.58
CA THR A 103 -12.76 6.02 12.65
C THR A 103 -12.96 5.39 11.27
N LYS A 104 -12.45 4.17 11.07
CA LYS A 104 -12.58 3.40 9.83
C LYS A 104 -14.02 3.36 9.29
N THR A 105 -15.00 3.11 10.17
CA THR A 105 -16.43 3.07 9.81
C THR A 105 -16.96 4.40 9.27
N ILE A 106 -16.52 5.52 9.86
CA ILE A 106 -16.91 6.86 9.42
C ILE A 106 -16.26 7.18 8.07
N VAL A 107 -14.98 6.84 7.89
CA VAL A 107 -14.26 6.98 6.61
C VAL A 107 -14.99 6.23 5.50
N TYR A 108 -15.40 4.99 5.74
CA TYR A 108 -16.11 4.19 4.74
C TYR A 108 -17.48 4.76 4.38
N THR A 109 -18.25 5.19 5.38
CA THR A 109 -19.55 5.82 5.15
C THR A 109 -19.40 7.07 4.30
N GLN A 110 -18.45 7.95 4.64
CA GLN A 110 -18.23 9.18 3.87
C GLN A 110 -17.70 8.92 2.46
N CYS A 111 -16.74 8.01 2.33
CA CYS A 111 -16.22 7.59 1.04
C CYS A 111 -17.34 7.08 0.13
N ARG A 112 -18.25 6.25 0.64
CA ARG A 112 -19.41 5.74 -0.10
C ARG A 112 -20.37 6.86 -0.52
N ASN A 113 -20.69 7.78 0.39
CA ASN A 113 -21.59 8.90 0.09
C ASN A 113 -21.05 9.80 -1.02
N VAL A 114 -19.73 9.99 -1.09
CA VAL A 114 -19.08 10.85 -2.11
C VAL A 114 -18.83 10.08 -3.42
N LEU A 115 -18.93 8.75 -3.41
CA LEU A 115 -18.87 7.89 -4.61
C LEU A 115 -20.24 7.65 -5.25
N ALA A 116 -21.33 7.76 -4.49
CA ALA A 116 -22.69 7.70 -5.00
C ALA A 116 -23.02 9.00 -5.75
N ILE A 117 -22.48 9.12 -6.96
CA ILE A 117 -22.81 10.15 -7.96
C ILE A 117 -23.57 9.48 -9.09
#